data_AF-A0A2T0Q8K7-F1
#
_entry.id   AF-A0A2T0Q8K7-F1
#
_cell.length_a   1.000
_cell.length_b   1.000
_cell.length_c   1.000
_cell.angle_alpha   90.00
_cell.angle_beta   90.00
_cell.angle_gamma   90.00
#
_symmetry.space_group_name_H-M   'P 1'
#
loop_
_entity.id
_entity.type
_entity.pdbx_description
1 polymer ?
#
loop_
_entity_poly.entity_id
_entity_poly.type
_entity_poly.pdbx_seq_one_letter_code
_entity_poly.pdbx_strand_id
1 'polypeptide(L)' 'MPGMDGFALLESIKLWKRPVPVIFITAYATQALLERAEASGASGFFSKPVDDARLLALIGEILQK' A
#
# COMPACT_ATOMS: atom_id res chain seq x y z
N MET A 1 12.47 -2.13 5.19
CA MET A 1 12.57 -2.82 6.49
C MET A 1 13.83 -3.67 6.44
N PRO A 2 14.59 -3.86 7.53
CA PRO A 2 15.76 -4.73 7.48
C PRO A 2 15.32 -6.15 7.09
N GLY A 3 15.90 -6.72 6.04
CA GLY A 3 15.66 -8.10 5.61
C GLY A 3 14.37 -8.37 4.80
N MET A 4 13.48 -7.40 4.61
CA MET A 4 12.27 -7.56 3.79
C MET A 4 11.84 -6.24 3.13
N ASP A 5 11.51 -6.29 1.85
CA ASP A 5 10.93 -5.15 1.14
C ASP A 5 9.39 -5.18 1.20
N GLY A 6 8.74 -4.05 0.90
CA GLY A 6 7.28 -3.93 0.97
C GLY A 6 6.53 -4.80 -0.04
N PHE A 7 7.16 -5.17 -1.16
CA PHE A 7 6.54 -6.03 -2.18
C PHE A 7 6.54 -7.50 -1.74
N ALA A 8 7.65 -7.98 -1.16
CA ALA A 8 7.71 -9.31 -0.56
C ALA A 8 6.65 -9.48 0.55
N LEU A 9 6.42 -8.43 1.35
CA LEU A 9 5.36 -8.42 2.35
C LEU A 9 3.97 -8.51 1.69
N LEU A 10 3.70 -7.69 0.67
CA LEU A 10 2.43 -7.72 -0.08
C LEU A 10 2.13 -9.12 -0.63
N GLU A 11 3.12 -9.76 -1.26
CA GLU A 11 2.97 -11.12 -1.78
C GLU A 11 2.67 -12.13 -0.66
N SER A 12 3.29 -11.98 0.52
CA SER A 12 2.98 -12.84 1.67
C SER A 12 1.55 -12.64 2.20
N ILE A 13 1.04 -11.40 2.20
CA ILE A 13 -0.31 -11.06 2.66
C ILE A 13 -1.38 -11.61 1.70
N LYS A 14 -1.12 -11.60 0.39
CA LYS A 14 -2.04 -12.18 -0.61
C LYS A 14 -2.30 -13.67 -0.42
N LEU A 15 -1.35 -14.39 0.16
CA LEU A 15 -1.50 -15.83 0.43
C LEU A 15 -2.43 -16.12 1.62
N TRP A 16 -2.88 -15.09 2.34
CA TRP A 16 -3.76 -15.27 3.48
C TRP A 16 -5.18 -15.59 3.02
N LYS A 17 -5.89 -16.43 3.80
CA LYS A 17 -7.28 -16.81 3.49
C LYS A 17 -8.29 -15.66 3.59
N ARG A 18 -7.87 -14.51 4.13
CA ARG A 18 -8.70 -13.32 4.28
C ARG A 18 -8.10 -12.20 3.44
N PRO A 19 -8.86 -11.55 2.55
CA PRO A 19 -8.37 -10.39 1.83
C PRO A 19 -8.09 -9.26 2.83
N VAL A 20 -6.88 -8.69 2.74
CA VAL A 20 -6.46 -7.54 3.55
C VAL A 20 -6.06 -6.43 2.59
N PRO A 21 -6.72 -5.26 2.63
CA PRO A 21 -6.29 -4.12 1.83
C PRO A 21 -4.90 -3.64 2.25
N VAL A 22 -4.03 -3.34 1.29
CA VAL A 22 -2.65 -2.90 1.55
C VAL A 22 -2.39 -1.53 0.94
N ILE A 23 -1.94 -0.58 1.75
CA ILE A 23 -1.55 0.76 1.32
C ILE A 23 -0.02 0.87 1.42
N PHE A 24 0.64 1.25 0.33
CA PHE A 24 2.08 1.53 0.34
C PHE A 24 2.35 2.93 0.88
N ILE A 25 3.31 3.08 1.79
CA ILE A 25 3.75 4.39 2.31
C ILE A 25 5.24 4.59 2.01
N THR A 26 5.59 5.58 1.20
CA THR A 26 6.98 5.82 0.80
C THR A 26 7.29 7.31 0.61
N ALA A 27 8.55 7.70 0.84
CA ALA A 27 9.02 9.06 0.58
C ALA A 27 9.28 9.32 -0.91
N TYR A 28 9.47 8.27 -1.71
CA TYR A 28 9.74 8.35 -3.14
C TYR A 28 8.65 7.64 -3.91
N ALA A 29 7.69 8.43 -4.40
CA ALA A 29 6.61 7.98 -5.26
C ALA A 29 7.00 8.18 -6.72
N THR A 30 7.73 7.22 -7.29
CA THR A 30 7.98 7.21 -8.73
C THR A 30 6.83 6.54 -9.45
N GLN A 31 6.56 6.95 -10.70
CA GLN A 31 5.53 6.36 -11.54
C GLN A 31 5.70 4.83 -11.67
N ALA A 32 6.94 4.37 -11.88
CA ALA A 32 7.24 2.94 -11.96
C ALA A 32 6.93 2.18 -10.65
N LEU A 33 7.06 2.82 -9.49
CA LEU A 33 6.74 2.21 -8.21
C LEU A 33 5.23 2.10 -8.01
N LEU A 34 4.48 3.14 -8.43
CA LEU A 34 3.02 3.14 -8.40
C LEU A 34 2.46 2.03 -9.29
N GLU A 35 2.93 1.96 -10.54
CA GLU A 35 2.53 0.92 -11.50
C GLU A 35 2.85 -0.48 -10.99
N ARG A 36 4.04 -0.67 -10.39
CA ARG A 36 4.40 -1.95 -9.78
C ARG A 36 3.49 -2.32 -8.61
N ALA A 37 3.17 -1.35 -7.73
CA ALA A 37 2.31 -1.59 -6.58
C ALA A 37 0.87 -1.94 -7.00
N GLU A 38 0.33 -1.23 -7.98
CA GLU A 38 -0.98 -1.48 -8.55
C GLU A 38 -1.05 -2.84 -9.25
N ALA A 39 -0.08 -3.17 -10.11
CA ALA A 39 0.03 -4.49 -10.74
C ALA A 39 0.19 -5.61 -9.71
N SER A 40 0.78 -5.31 -8.56
CA SER A 40 0.90 -6.22 -7.43
C SER A 40 -0.32 -6.18 -6.51
N GLY A 41 -1.43 -5.54 -6.86
CA GLY A 41 -2.68 -5.59 -6.09
C GLY A 41 -2.68 -4.77 -4.80
N ALA A 42 -1.86 -3.72 -4.71
CA ALA A 42 -2.00 -2.73 -3.65
C ALA A 42 -3.37 -2.02 -3.75
N SER A 43 -3.99 -1.75 -2.61
CA SER A 43 -5.27 -1.04 -2.52
C SER A 43 -5.11 0.47 -2.58
N GLY A 44 -3.90 0.98 -2.34
CA GLY A 44 -3.60 2.40 -2.41
C GLY A 44 -2.13 2.72 -2.15
N PHE A 45 -1.82 4.01 -2.24
CA PHE A 45 -0.49 4.53 -2.05
C PHE A 45 -0.53 5.88 -1.34
N PHE A 46 0.46 6.14 -0.48
CA PHE A 46 0.58 7.35 0.30
C PHE A 46 2.04 7.85 0.34
N SER A 47 2.26 9.12 0.02
CA SER A 47 3.58 9.73 0.08
C SER A 47 3.91 10.23 1.49
N LYS A 48 5.15 10.04 1.97
CA LYS A 48 5.62 10.71 3.19
C LYS A 48 5.92 12.21 2.93
N PRO A 49 5.83 13.09 3.95
CA PRO A 49 5.39 12.82 5.33
C PRO A 49 3.89 12.46 5.39
N VAL A 50 3.51 11.67 6.40
CA VAL A 50 2.11 11.26 6.57
C VAL A 50 1.29 12.42 7.09
N ASP A 51 0.20 12.72 6.40
CA ASP A 51 -0.87 13.60 6.86
C ASP A 51 -2.03 12.73 7.32
N ASP A 52 -2.38 12.83 8.60
CA ASP A 52 -3.36 11.94 9.22
C ASP A 52 -4.75 12.07 8.60
N ALA A 53 -5.18 13.29 8.26
CA ALA A 53 -6.50 13.53 7.67
C ALA A 53 -6.60 12.89 6.28
N ARG A 54 -5.56 13.06 5.45
CA ARG A 54 -5.49 12.43 4.12
C ARG A 54 -5.38 10.92 4.20
N LEU A 55 -4.62 10.39 5.16
CA LEU A 55 -4.48 8.94 5.34
C LEU A 55 -5.81 8.31 5.79
N LEU A 56 -6.51 8.94 6.74
CA LEU A 56 -7.81 8.48 7.20
C LEU A 56 -8.87 8.54 6.10
N ALA A 57 -8.85 9.57 5.26
CA ALA A 57 -9.73 9.65 4.09
C ALA A 57 -9.49 8.47 3.12
N LEU A 58 -8.22 8.19 2.77
CA LEU A 58 -7.85 7.06 1.91
C LEU A 58 -8.27 5.71 2.51
N ILE A 59 -8.08 5.53 3.82
CA ILE A 59 -8.54 4.32 4.51
C ILE A 59 -10.06 4.19 4.41
N GLY A 60 -10.80 5.28 4.62
CA GLY A 60 -12.26 5.31 4.49
C GLY A 60 -12.72 4.90 3.08
N GLU A 61 -12.10 5.45 2.04
CA GLU A 61 -12.40 5.10 0.64
C GLU A 61 -12.16 3.62 0.34
N ILE A 62 -11.07 3.05 0.88
CA ILE A 62 -10.71 1.64 0.65
C ILE A 62 -11.66 0.69 1.39
N LEU A 63 -12.10 1.03 2.60
CA LEU A 63 -12.97 0.16 3.41
C LEU A 63 -14.45 0.23 3.00
N GLN A 64 -14.85 1.22 2.21
CA GLN A 64 -16.22 1.36 1.70
C GLN A 64 -16.44 0.65 0.35
N LYS A 65 -15.38 0.13 -0.28
CA LYS A 65 -15.45 -0.74 -1.46
C LYS A 65 -15.66 -2.20 -1.07
#